data_AF-A0A0B1RY28-F1
#
_entry.id   AF-A0A0B1RY28-F1
#
_cell.length_a   1.000
_cell.length_b   1.000
_cell.length_c   1.000
_cell.angle_alpha   90.00
_cell.angle_beta   90.00
_cell.angle_gamma   90.00
#
_symmetry.space_group_name_H-M   'P 1'
#
loop_
_entity.id
_entity.type
_entity.pdbx_description
1 polymer ?
#
loop_
_entity_poly.entity_id
_entity_poly.type
_entity_poly.pdbx_seq_one_letter_code
_entity_poly.pdbx_strand_id
1 'polypeptide(L)' 'MTDERWFLDYTLEDVLNEEVSISPRVASKLVKLFADGNEVAYIARYRGDAHEGMSCDQIRQSFKIFNETK' A
#
# COMPACT_ATOMS: atom_id res chain seq x y z
N MET A 1 -8.75 -27.39 -24.51
CA MET A 1 -8.42 -27.72 -23.10
C MET A 1 -7.00 -27.27 -22.90
N THR A 2 -6.62 -26.28 -22.10
CA THR A 2 -7.32 -25.35 -21.23
C THR A 2 -6.31 -24.21 -21.07
N ASP A 3 -6.58 -23.05 -21.70
CA ASP A 3 -5.76 -21.85 -21.48
C ASP A 3 -6.11 -21.28 -20.11
N GLU A 4 -5.56 -21.88 -19.04
CA GLU A 4 -5.67 -21.34 -17.68
C GLU A 4 -4.69 -20.17 -17.51
N ARG A 5 -5.01 -19.05 -18.19
CA ARG A 5 -4.48 -17.73 -17.85
C ARG A 5 -5.13 -17.27 -16.54
N TRP A 6 -4.66 -17.81 -15.43
CA TRP A 6 -4.90 -17.24 -14.09
C TRP A 6 -3.61 -16.62 -13.55
N PHE A 7 -3.01 -15.71 -14.33
CA PHE A 7 -2.15 -14.68 -13.73
C PHE A 7 -3.09 -13.62 -13.18
N LEU A 8 -3.57 -13.79 -11.94
CA LEU A 8 -3.91 -12.61 -11.16
C LEU A 8 -2.57 -11.90 -10.96
N ASP A 9 -2.38 -10.79 -11.68
CA ASP A 9 -1.25 -9.89 -11.44
C ASP A 9 -1.35 -9.44 -9.99
N TYR A 10 -0.61 -10.10 -9.10
CA TYR A 10 -0.59 -9.79 -7.68
C TYR A 10 0.09 -8.42 -7.53
N THR A 11 -0.72 -7.41 -7.22
CA THR A 11 -0.30 -6.01 -7.23
C THR A 11 0.31 -5.59 -5.89
N LEU A 12 1.10 -4.52 -5.89
CA LEU A 12 1.61 -3.91 -4.64
C LEU A 12 0.47 -3.52 -3.68
N GLU A 13 -0.68 -3.15 -4.21
CA GLU A 13 -1.88 -2.91 -3.40
C GLU A 13 -2.36 -4.16 -2.67
N ASP A 14 -2.32 -5.33 -3.33
CA ASP A 14 -2.74 -6.60 -2.75
C ASP A 14 -1.80 -7.02 -1.61
N VAL A 15 -0.48 -6.86 -1.80
CA VAL A 15 0.52 -7.11 -0.74
C VAL A 15 0.24 -6.27 0.49
N LEU A 16 0.00 -4.97 0.30
CA LEU A 16 -0.25 -4.06 1.41
C LEU A 16 -1.59 -4.34 2.10
N ASN A 17 -2.61 -4.71 1.33
CA ASN A 17 -3.92 -5.10 1.85
C ASN A 17 -3.78 -6.32 2.78
N GLU A 18 -3.05 -7.35 2.37
CA GLU A 18 -2.89 -8.59 3.12
C GLU A 18 -1.96 -8.40 4.34
N GLU A 19 -0.77 -7.83 4.14
CA GLU A 19 0.26 -7.74 5.18
C GLU A 19 -0.06 -6.71 6.28
N VAL A 20 -0.74 -5.62 5.93
CA VAL A 20 -1.06 -4.53 6.88
C VAL A 20 -2.54 -4.56 7.29
N SER A 21 -3.34 -5.45 6.70
CA SER A 21 -4.79 -5.59 6.97
C SER A 21 -5.55 -4.26 6.81
N ILE A 22 -5.25 -3.53 5.74
CA ILE A 22 -5.87 -2.23 5.41
C ILE A 22 -6.83 -2.37 4.23
N SER A 23 -7.76 -1.44 4.04
CA SER A 23 -8.68 -1.52 2.90
C SER A 23 -7.93 -1.38 1.55
N PRO A 24 -8.38 -2.03 0.46
CA PRO A 24 -7.74 -1.90 -0.86
C PRO A 24 -7.68 -0.45 -1.37
N ARG A 25 -8.68 0.36 -0.98
CA ARG A 25 -8.72 1.80 -1.28
C ARG A 25 -7.57 2.55 -0.61
N VAL A 26 -7.29 2.25 0.66
CA VAL A 26 -6.20 2.85 1.42
C VAL A 26 -4.85 2.38 0.85
N ALA A 27 -4.73 1.09 0.53
CA ALA A 27 -3.53 0.53 -0.11
C ALA A 27 -3.20 1.26 -1.42
N SER A 28 -4.15 1.41 -2.35
CA SER A 28 -3.92 2.12 -3.62
C SER A 28 -3.51 3.58 -3.45
N LYS A 29 -4.09 4.30 -2.47
CA LYS A 29 -3.68 5.69 -2.19
C LYS A 29 -2.27 5.75 -1.62
N LEU A 30 -1.92 4.84 -0.71
CA LEU A 30 -0.58 4.78 -0.12
C LEU A 30 0.49 4.43 -1.16
N VAL A 31 0.24 3.42 -1.99
CA VAL A 31 1.14 3.04 -3.10
C VAL A 31 1.46 4.24 -3.98
N LYS A 32 0.43 5.01 -4.39
CA LYS A 32 0.63 6.23 -5.19
C LYS A 32 1.49 7.26 -4.48
N LEU A 33 1.19 7.56 -3.21
CA LEU A 33 1.97 8.54 -2.45
C LEU A 33 3.43 8.12 -2.27
N PHE A 34 3.68 6.83 -2.04
CA PHE A 34 5.03 6.29 -1.94
C PHE A 34 5.76 6.31 -3.29
N ALA A 35 5.08 5.98 -4.39
CA ALA A 35 5.64 6.06 -5.74
C ALA A 35 6.01 7.50 -6.14
N ASP A 36 5.19 8.46 -5.71
CA ASP A 36 5.43 9.91 -5.88
C ASP A 36 6.59 10.42 -4.99
N GLY A 37 7.19 9.57 -4.15
CA GLY A 37 8.32 9.91 -3.29
C GLY A 37 7.95 10.69 -2.04
N ASN A 38 6.68 10.65 -1.62
CA ASN A 38 6.25 11.34 -0.39
C ASN A 38 6.81 10.63 0.84
N GLU A 39 7.35 11.43 1.77
CA GLU A 39 7.89 10.90 3.03
C GLU A 39 6.77 10.37 3.95
N VAL A 40 7.08 9.30 4.68
CA VAL A 40 6.17 8.70 5.68
C VAL A 40 5.69 9.73 6.72
N ALA A 41 6.58 10.62 7.17
CA ALA A 41 6.25 11.66 8.13
C ALA A 41 5.25 12.69 7.57
N TYR A 42 5.38 13.02 6.29
CA TYR A 42 4.43 13.90 5.60
C TYR A 42 3.07 13.22 5.48
N ILE A 43 3.03 11.95 5.06
CA ILE A 43 1.78 11.19 4.90
C ILE A 43 1.05 11.08 6.24
N ALA A 44 1.73 10.67 7.31
CA ALA A 44 1.14 10.52 8.63
C ALA A 44 0.60 11.84 9.23
N ARG A 45 1.16 12.98 8.82
CA ARG A 45 0.80 14.30 9.38
C ARG A 45 -0.26 15.03 8.56
N TYR A 46 -0.26 14.88 7.24
CA TYR A 46 -1.05 15.71 6.33
C TYR A 46 -1.98 14.93 5.41
N ARG A 47 -1.80 13.60 5.26
CA ARG A 47 -2.59 12.77 4.34
C ARG A 47 -3.54 11.84 5.09
N GLY A 48 -4.29 12.41 6.03
CA GLY A 48 -5.37 11.71 6.75
C GLY A 48 -6.43 11.13 5.82
N ASP A 49 -6.62 11.74 4.65
CA ASP A 49 -7.48 11.26 3.56
C ASP A 49 -6.98 9.94 2.93
N ALA A 50 -5.66 9.70 2.99
CA ALA A 50 -5.02 8.56 2.36
C ALA A 50 -4.91 7.37 3.29
N HIS A 51 -4.53 7.61 4.55
CA HIS A 51 -4.30 6.56 5.52
C HIS A 51 -5.51 6.28 6.43
N GLU A 52 -6.58 7.08 6.34
CA GLU A 52 -7.90 6.84 6.97
C GLU A 52 -7.84 6.40 8.45
N GLY A 53 -6.93 7.01 9.22
CA GLY A 53 -6.77 6.72 10.65
C GLY A 53 -5.78 5.62 11.03
N MET A 54 -5.00 5.09 10.07
CA MET A 54 -3.87 4.20 10.38
C MET A 54 -2.91 4.81 11.41
N SER A 55 -2.33 3.96 12.24
CA SER A 55 -1.26 4.36 13.15
C SER A 55 0.04 4.66 12.39
N CYS A 56 0.90 5.48 12.99
CA CYS A 56 2.23 5.76 12.42
C CYS A 56 3.04 4.48 12.14
N ASP A 57 2.90 3.45 12.97
CA ASP A 57 3.60 2.17 12.79
C ASP A 57 3.06 1.40 11.59
N GLN A 58 1.74 1.39 11.37
CA GLN A 58 1.15 0.79 10.18
C GLN A 58 1.63 1.49 8.90
N ILE A 59 1.73 2.82 8.90
CA ILE A 59 2.22 3.58 7.74
C ILE A 59 3.71 3.28 7.50
N ARG A 60 4.53 3.17 8.55
CA ARG A 60 5.95 2.77 8.45
C ARG A 60 6.09 1.36 7.88
N GLN A 61 5.31 0.41 8.39
CA GLN A 61 5.32 -0.97 7.92
C GLN A 61 4.89 -1.05 6.45
N SER A 62 3.86 -0.29 6.06
CA SER A 62 3.40 -0.19 4.67
C SER A 62 4.52 0.33 3.76
N PHE A 63 5.23 1.38 4.18
CA PHE A 63 6.34 1.93 3.40
C PHE A 63 7.53 0.96 3.30
N LYS A 64 7.79 0.20 4.36
CA LYS A 64 8.81 -0.84 4.33
C LYS A 64 8.48 -1.91 3.29
N ILE A 65 7.27 -2.46 3.35
CA ILE A 65 6.78 -3.46 2.38
C ILE A 65 6.86 -2.93 0.96
N PHE A 66 6.38 -1.69 0.73
CA PHE A 66 6.45 -1.04 -0.57
C PHE A 66 7.88 -1.00 -1.15
N ASN A 67 8.90 -0.75 -0.32
CA ASN A 67 10.29 -0.72 -0.77
C ASN A 67 10.91 -2.12 -0.94
N GLU A 68 10.44 -3.13 -0.20
CA GLU A 68 10.92 -4.51 -0.31
C GLU A 68 10.35 -5.24 -1.53
N THR A 69 9.15 -4.83 -1.99
CA THR A 69 8.45 -5.44 -3.13
C THR A 69 8.69 -4.71 -4.46
N LYS A 70 9.22 -3.49 -4.44
CA LYS A 70 9.60 -2.70 -5.63
C LYS A 70 10.86 -3.24 -6.30
#